data_AF-A0A7K4F651-F1
#
_entry.id   AF-A0A7K4F651-F1
#
_cell.length_a   1.000
_cell.length_b   1.000
_cell.length_c   1.000
_cell.angle_alpha   90.00
_cell.angle_beta   90.00
_cell.angle_gamma   90.00
#
_symmetry.space_group_name_H-M   'P 1'
#
loop_
_entity.id
_entity.type
_entity.pdbx_description
1 polymer ?
#
loop_
_entity_poly.entity_id
_entity_poly.type
_entity_poly.pdbx_seq_one_letter_code
_entity_poly.pdbx_strand_id
1 'polypeptide(L)'
;IEKITGGKTLLRILSNYSTQRIAKAKAIFEKETVGGEQVVDNIILAFEFADNDVYRAVTHNKGIMNGVIAAANAVGQDSRAIEAAANAYAAKSGKYRSLSKWSKDKQGNLVGELEIPLSVGIVGGIANVHPVAKVCSKILGVSTAQELAYVLTATGLAQNYSAIRALSTEGIQKGHMRLHARNLAAAAGATPEQIDEIVKKMIEEKKISLDRAKELLEQI
;
A
#
# COMPACT_ATOMS: atom_id res chain seq x y z
N ILE A 1 4.88 41.80 3.09
CA ILE A 1 5.58 41.31 4.30
C ILE A 1 6.80 42.18 4.58
N GLU A 2 7.79 42.27 3.69
CA GLU A 2 9.00 43.12 3.92
C GLU A 2 8.67 44.54 4.38
N LYS A 3 7.78 45.25 3.66
CA LYS A 3 7.31 46.60 4.05
C LYS A 3 6.72 46.70 5.46
N ILE A 4 6.05 45.63 5.93
CA ILE A 4 5.42 45.58 7.25
C ILE A 4 6.47 45.25 8.32
N THR A 5 7.39 44.34 8.00
CA THR A 5 8.34 43.77 8.96
C THR A 5 9.67 44.52 9.05
N GLY A 6 10.00 45.36 8.07
CA GLY A 6 11.33 45.97 7.90
C GLY A 6 12.46 44.98 7.53
N GLY A 7 12.19 43.68 7.53
CA GLY A 7 13.16 42.64 7.17
C GLY A 7 13.19 42.28 5.67
N LYS A 8 14.12 41.38 5.32
CA LYS A 8 14.31 40.83 3.96
C LYS A 8 13.66 39.45 3.84
N THR A 9 12.81 39.26 2.84
CA THR A 9 12.26 37.95 2.48
C THR A 9 13.36 37.10 1.86
N LEU A 10 13.57 35.91 2.44
CA LEU A 10 14.59 34.98 1.97
C LEU A 10 14.03 34.02 0.91
N LEU A 11 12.96 33.30 1.24
CA LEU A 11 12.34 32.31 0.37
C LEU A 11 10.84 32.57 0.19
N ARG A 12 10.36 32.24 -1.00
CA ARG A 12 8.94 32.23 -1.37
C ARG A 12 8.65 30.88 -2.03
N ILE A 13 8.28 29.90 -1.22
CA ILE A 13 8.14 28.52 -1.65
C ILE A 13 7.00 27.84 -0.88
N LEU A 14 6.34 26.89 -1.53
CA LEU A 14 5.35 26.04 -0.88
C LEU A 14 5.97 25.12 0.18
N SER A 15 5.16 24.70 1.14
CA SER A 15 5.48 23.55 2.00
C SER A 15 4.78 22.31 1.45
N ASN A 16 5.52 21.23 1.26
CA ASN A 16 4.94 19.93 0.94
C ASN A 16 4.30 19.25 2.16
N TYR A 17 4.55 19.75 3.38
CA TYR A 17 3.88 19.24 4.57
C TYR A 17 2.45 19.79 4.65
N SER A 18 1.56 19.27 3.80
CA SER A 18 0.22 19.80 3.52
C SER A 18 -0.82 19.44 4.60
N THR A 19 -0.52 19.74 5.87
CA THR A 19 -1.37 19.41 7.03
C THR A 19 -2.75 20.10 7.04
N GLN A 20 -2.95 21.11 6.20
CA GLN A 20 -4.25 21.74 5.97
C GLN A 20 -5.10 21.01 4.91
N ARG A 21 -4.57 19.94 4.30
CA ARG A 21 -5.23 19.10 3.29
C ARG A 21 -5.05 17.63 3.66
N ILE A 22 -5.88 17.16 4.59
CA ILE A 22 -5.84 15.79 5.10
C ILE A 22 -6.99 15.00 4.48
N ALA A 23 -6.67 13.84 3.92
CA ALA A 23 -7.65 12.86 3.47
C ALA A 23 -7.75 11.72 4.49
N LYS A 24 -8.98 11.24 4.73
CA LYS A 24 -9.29 10.16 5.68
C LYS A 24 -10.10 9.08 4.98
N ALA A 25 -9.71 7.82 5.21
CA ALA A 25 -10.50 6.66 4.81
C ALA A 25 -10.78 5.79 6.04
N LYS A 26 -11.97 5.20 6.07
CA LYS A 26 -12.38 4.24 7.11
C LYS A 26 -13.11 3.08 6.44
N ALA A 27 -12.82 1.86 6.89
CA ALA A 27 -13.50 0.65 6.45
C ALA A 27 -13.78 -0.25 7.65
N ILE A 28 -14.92 -0.94 7.61
CA ILE A 28 -15.33 -1.95 8.58
C ILE A 28 -15.42 -3.27 7.83
N PHE A 29 -14.74 -4.30 8.33
CA PHE A 29 -14.72 -5.63 7.75
C PHE A 29 -15.33 -6.61 8.74
N GLU A 30 -16.39 -7.29 8.31
CA GLU A 30 -17.01 -8.36 9.11
C GLU A 30 -15.97 -9.42 9.49
N LYS A 31 -15.94 -9.82 10.76
CA LYS A 31 -14.92 -10.74 11.26
C LYS A 31 -14.87 -12.05 10.49
N GLU A 32 -16.03 -12.57 10.09
CA GLU A 32 -16.16 -13.79 9.28
C GLU A 32 -15.46 -13.63 7.92
N THR A 33 -15.66 -12.47 7.27
CA THR A 33 -15.01 -12.13 6.00
C THR A 33 -13.49 -11.96 6.14
N VAL A 34 -13.03 -11.46 7.29
CA VAL A 34 -11.60 -11.31 7.58
C VAL A 34 -10.93 -12.68 7.79
N GLY A 35 -11.62 -13.66 8.35
CA GLY A 35 -11.11 -15.00 8.65
C GLY A 35 -11.31 -15.44 10.10
N GLY A 36 -12.23 -14.79 10.82
CA GLY A 36 -12.58 -15.07 12.21
C GLY A 36 -11.88 -14.17 13.22
N GLU A 37 -12.35 -14.26 14.46
CA GLU A 37 -11.91 -13.43 15.59
C GLU A 37 -10.38 -13.42 15.77
N GLN A 38 -9.75 -14.59 15.68
CA GLN A 38 -8.30 -14.73 15.84
C GLN A 38 -7.52 -13.94 14.79
N VAL A 39 -8.01 -13.87 13.55
CA VAL A 39 -7.35 -13.10 12.50
C VAL A 39 -7.49 -11.60 12.76
N VAL A 40 -8.65 -11.16 13.25
CA VAL A 40 -8.85 -9.77 13.68
C VAL A 40 -7.87 -9.41 14.81
N ASP A 41 -7.73 -10.26 15.82
CA ASP A 41 -6.78 -10.07 16.92
C ASP A 41 -5.33 -10.00 16.44
N ASN A 42 -4.93 -10.92 15.56
CA ASN A 42 -3.59 -10.91 15.00
C ASN A 42 -3.30 -9.63 14.20
N ILE A 43 -4.29 -9.12 13.45
CA ILE A 43 -4.15 -7.85 12.72
C ILE A 43 -3.97 -6.68 13.70
N ILE A 44 -4.72 -6.64 14.81
CA ILE A 44 -4.57 -5.61 15.83
C ILE A 44 -3.18 -5.67 16.45
N LEU A 45 -2.69 -6.86 16.81
CA LEU A 45 -1.32 -7.04 17.33
C LEU A 45 -0.25 -6.62 16.32
N ALA A 46 -0.43 -6.94 15.04
CA ALA A 46 0.49 -6.54 13.97
C ALA A 46 0.49 -5.01 13.75
N PHE A 47 -0.65 -4.35 13.95
CA PHE A 47 -0.75 -2.89 13.94
C PHE A 47 -0.04 -2.28 15.16
N GLU A 48 -0.29 -2.79 16.38
CA GLU A 48 0.38 -2.33 17.59
C GLU A 48 1.90 -2.47 17.49
N PHE A 49 2.39 -3.53 16.85
CA PHE A 49 3.82 -3.66 16.53
C PHE A 49 4.30 -2.52 15.62
N ALA A 50 3.54 -2.18 14.56
CA ALA A 50 3.88 -1.08 13.67
C ALA A 50 3.77 0.31 14.32
N ASP A 51 2.89 0.50 15.31
CA ASP A 51 2.75 1.80 15.98
C ASP A 51 3.83 2.03 17.05
N ASN A 52 4.44 0.96 17.56
CA ASN A 52 5.39 1.02 18.67
C ASN A 52 6.86 0.72 18.27
N ASP A 53 7.13 0.17 17.08
CA ASP A 53 8.49 -0.02 16.55
C ASP A 53 8.67 0.68 15.19
N VAL A 54 9.65 1.58 15.12
CA VAL A 54 9.99 2.33 13.90
C VAL A 54 10.40 1.43 12.73
N TYR A 55 11.09 0.32 12.99
CA TYR A 55 11.50 -0.62 11.93
C TYR A 55 10.27 -1.26 11.27
N ARG A 56 9.27 -1.60 12.07
CA ARG A 56 7.99 -2.11 11.57
C ARG A 56 7.17 -0.99 10.93
N ALA A 57 7.10 0.19 11.55
CA ALA A 57 6.35 1.35 11.07
C ALA A 57 6.75 1.72 9.64
N VAL A 58 8.05 1.77 9.34
CA VAL A 58 8.57 2.06 7.99
C VAL A 58 8.06 1.04 6.98
N THR A 59 8.13 -0.25 7.31
CA THR A 59 7.66 -1.32 6.42
C THR A 59 6.14 -1.29 6.23
N HIS A 60 5.40 -0.98 7.30
CA HIS A 60 3.95 -0.86 7.30
C HIS A 60 3.47 0.31 6.42
N ASN A 61 4.09 1.48 6.59
CA ASN A 61 3.79 2.67 5.80
C ASN A 61 4.22 2.52 4.34
N LYS A 62 5.36 1.87 4.07
CA LYS A 62 5.75 1.48 2.70
C LYS A 62 4.65 0.64 2.04
N GLY A 63 4.03 -0.29 2.79
CA GLY A 63 2.89 -1.07 2.32
C GLY A 63 1.68 -0.22 1.91
N ILE A 64 1.34 0.80 2.69
CA ILE A 64 0.30 1.81 2.34
C ILE A 64 0.69 2.50 1.03
N MET A 65 1.93 2.99 0.98
CA MET A 65 2.41 3.81 -0.14
C MET A 65 2.53 3.04 -1.45
N ASN A 66 2.75 1.72 -1.44
CA ASN A 66 2.65 0.89 -2.65
C ASN A 66 1.34 1.13 -3.41
N GLY A 67 0.21 1.21 -2.69
CA GLY A 67 -1.11 1.43 -3.29
C GLY A 67 -1.34 2.89 -3.68
N VAL A 68 -1.06 3.81 -2.75
CA VAL A 68 -1.23 5.26 -2.96
C VAL A 68 -0.42 5.72 -4.17
N ILE A 69 0.87 5.37 -4.24
CA ILE A 69 1.77 5.85 -5.27
C ILE A 69 1.52 5.20 -6.62
N ALA A 70 1.11 3.92 -6.66
CA ALA A 70 0.70 3.29 -7.91
C ALA A 70 -0.49 4.04 -8.55
N ALA A 71 -1.54 4.31 -7.78
CA ALA A 71 -2.71 5.04 -8.26
C ALA A 71 -2.37 6.52 -8.57
N ALA A 72 -1.56 7.17 -7.74
CA ALA A 72 -1.13 8.55 -7.94
C ALA A 72 -0.33 8.73 -9.22
N ASN A 73 0.62 7.82 -9.50
CA ASN A 73 1.40 7.85 -10.74
C ASN A 73 0.52 7.59 -11.97
N ALA A 74 -0.46 6.67 -11.88
CA ALA A 74 -1.37 6.37 -12.98
C ALA A 74 -2.18 7.60 -13.43
N VAL A 75 -2.50 8.51 -12.50
CA VAL A 75 -3.20 9.78 -12.80
C VAL A 75 -2.29 11.01 -12.76
N GLY A 76 -0.98 10.81 -12.92
CA GLY A 76 -0.03 11.90 -13.14
C GLY A 76 0.19 12.83 -11.96
N GLN A 77 0.07 12.34 -10.72
CA GLN A 77 0.39 13.11 -9.52
C GLN A 77 1.88 13.05 -9.17
N ASP A 78 2.35 14.02 -8.38
CA ASP A 78 3.72 14.02 -7.87
C ASP A 78 3.87 13.07 -6.68
N SER A 79 4.42 11.88 -6.94
CA SER A 79 4.68 10.87 -5.90
C SER A 79 5.66 11.32 -4.82
N ARG A 80 6.62 12.20 -5.13
CA ARG A 80 7.61 12.67 -4.15
C ARG A 80 6.96 13.63 -3.16
N ALA A 81 6.08 14.50 -3.62
CA ALA A 81 5.32 15.39 -2.74
C ALA A 81 4.43 14.60 -1.77
N ILE A 82 3.75 13.55 -2.27
CA ILE A 82 2.90 12.66 -1.47
C ILE A 82 3.73 11.91 -0.42
N GLU A 83 4.82 11.24 -0.83
CA GLU A 83 5.70 10.50 0.08
C GLU A 83 6.31 11.40 1.16
N ALA A 84 6.83 12.57 0.78
CA ALA A 84 7.43 13.50 1.74
C ALA A 84 6.41 13.95 2.81
N ALA A 85 5.19 14.29 2.38
CA ALA A 85 4.13 14.71 3.29
C ALA A 85 3.68 13.56 4.21
N ALA A 86 3.44 12.38 3.67
CA ALA A 86 3.00 11.20 4.41
C ALA A 86 4.04 10.76 5.46
N ASN A 87 5.32 10.65 5.06
CA ASN A 87 6.38 10.24 5.98
C ASN A 87 6.67 11.30 7.07
N ALA A 88 6.58 12.60 6.75
CA ALA A 88 6.64 13.65 7.76
C ALA A 88 5.45 13.56 8.73
N TYR A 89 4.25 13.24 8.23
CA TYR A 89 3.06 13.09 9.05
C TYR A 89 3.12 11.89 9.99
N ALA A 90 3.74 10.79 9.56
CA ALA A 90 4.00 9.62 10.38
C ALA A 90 4.84 9.97 11.62
N ALA A 91 5.67 11.02 11.56
CA ALA A 91 6.51 11.48 12.66
C ALA A 91 5.92 12.65 13.48
N LYS A 92 4.68 13.10 13.20
CA LYS A 92 4.08 14.30 13.82
C LYS A 92 4.01 14.28 15.35
N SER A 93 4.05 13.09 15.96
CA SER A 93 4.02 12.88 17.41
C SER A 93 5.41 12.92 18.08
N GLY A 94 6.47 13.19 17.31
CA GLY A 94 7.86 13.13 17.76
C GLY A 94 8.52 11.76 17.57
N LYS A 95 7.76 10.72 17.19
CA LYS A 95 8.27 9.41 16.74
C LYS A 95 7.57 9.01 15.45
N TYR A 96 8.31 8.36 14.55
CA TYR A 96 7.75 7.80 13.31
C TYR A 96 6.92 6.56 13.64
N ARG A 97 5.63 6.60 13.29
CA ARG A 97 4.61 5.59 13.64
C ARG A 97 3.78 5.15 12.43
N SER A 98 2.86 4.22 12.64
CA SER A 98 1.89 3.82 11.63
C SER A 98 1.01 4.99 11.18
N LEU A 99 0.78 5.12 9.87
CA LEU A 99 -0.19 6.05 9.31
C LEU A 99 -1.63 5.55 9.42
N SER A 100 -1.82 4.22 9.47
CA SER A 100 -3.13 3.61 9.69
C SER A 100 -3.35 3.20 11.13
N LYS A 101 -4.62 3.07 11.52
CA LYS A 101 -5.06 2.50 12.79
C LYS A 101 -5.94 1.31 12.52
N TRP A 102 -5.75 0.25 13.31
CA TRP A 102 -6.59 -0.94 13.29
C TRP A 102 -7.16 -1.19 14.68
N SER A 103 -8.46 -1.44 14.76
CA SER A 103 -9.16 -1.66 16.02
C SER A 103 -10.31 -2.63 15.81
N LYS A 104 -10.96 -3.02 16.91
CA LYS A 104 -12.15 -3.87 16.93
C LYS A 104 -13.36 -3.05 17.36
N ASP A 105 -14.48 -3.19 16.66
CA ASP A 105 -15.75 -2.59 17.11
C ASP A 105 -16.45 -3.45 18.18
N LYS A 106 -17.64 -3.02 18.62
CA LYS A 106 -18.41 -3.74 19.66
C LYS A 106 -18.94 -5.10 19.19
N GLN A 107 -19.00 -5.35 17.89
CA GLN A 107 -19.51 -6.58 17.28
C GLN A 107 -18.37 -7.57 16.98
N GLY A 108 -17.11 -7.17 17.19
CA GLY A 108 -15.93 -7.97 16.88
C GLY A 108 -15.38 -7.72 15.47
N ASN A 109 -15.94 -6.78 14.72
CA ASN A 109 -15.49 -6.49 13.36
C ASN A 109 -14.20 -5.68 13.37
N LEU A 110 -13.39 -5.88 12.34
CA LEU A 110 -12.15 -5.15 12.15
C LEU A 110 -12.45 -3.75 11.58
N VAL A 111 -11.96 -2.72 12.24
CA VAL A 111 -12.07 -1.32 11.82
C VAL A 111 -10.70 -0.80 11.43
N GLY A 112 -10.55 -0.43 10.16
CA GLY A 112 -9.34 0.20 9.62
C GLY A 112 -9.56 1.67 9.32
N GLU A 113 -8.60 2.51 9.72
CA GLU A 113 -8.60 3.95 9.44
C GLU A 113 -7.25 4.37 8.88
N LEU A 114 -7.22 5.24 7.88
CA LEU A 114 -6.00 5.85 7.34
C LEU A 114 -6.19 7.36 7.22
N GLU A 115 -5.21 8.11 7.70
CA GLU A 115 -5.17 9.57 7.61
C GLU A 115 -3.82 10.04 7.09
N ILE A 116 -3.81 10.70 5.93
CA ILE A 116 -2.59 11.20 5.29
C ILE A 116 -2.78 12.63 4.75
N PRO A 117 -1.78 13.52 4.86
CA PRO A 117 -1.77 14.78 4.12
C PRO A 117 -1.62 14.48 2.64
N LEU A 118 -2.51 15.02 1.83
CA LEU A 118 -2.58 14.67 0.42
C LEU A 118 -2.98 15.88 -0.42
N SER A 119 -1.97 16.54 -0.99
CA SER A 119 -2.17 17.66 -1.91
C SER A 119 -2.05 17.19 -3.36
N VAL A 120 -3.18 16.76 -3.92
CA VAL A 120 -3.32 16.30 -5.31
C VAL A 120 -4.14 17.29 -6.15
N GLY A 121 -4.09 17.16 -7.47
CA GLY A 121 -4.81 18.03 -8.40
C GLY A 121 -5.32 17.27 -9.61
N ILE A 122 -6.55 17.59 -10.03
CA ILE A 122 -7.16 17.07 -11.27
C ILE A 122 -7.01 18.05 -12.45
N VAL A 123 -6.47 19.24 -12.20
CA VAL A 123 -6.22 20.28 -13.21
C VAL A 123 -4.76 20.72 -13.12
N GLY A 124 -4.12 20.85 -14.28
CA GLY A 124 -2.73 21.32 -14.41
C GLY A 124 -1.70 20.19 -14.35
N GLY A 125 -0.47 20.52 -14.74
CA GLY A 125 0.64 19.57 -14.76
C GLY A 125 0.47 18.44 -15.77
N ILE A 126 1.15 17.32 -15.49
CA ILE A 126 1.21 16.16 -16.40
C ILE A 126 -0.14 15.43 -16.52
N ALA A 127 -1.03 15.55 -15.52
CA ALA A 127 -2.37 14.98 -15.53
C ALA A 127 -3.21 15.43 -16.75
N ASN A 128 -3.00 16.66 -17.23
CA ASN A 128 -3.71 17.24 -18.38
C ASN A 128 -2.95 17.14 -19.70
N VAL A 129 -1.74 16.58 -19.71
CA VAL A 129 -0.89 16.49 -20.90
C VAL A 129 -0.66 15.04 -21.31
N HIS A 130 -0.39 14.16 -20.34
CA HIS A 130 -0.06 12.76 -20.60
C HIS A 130 -1.30 11.97 -21.02
N PRO A 131 -1.34 11.36 -22.22
CA PRO A 131 -2.53 10.68 -22.74
C PRO A 131 -3.04 9.56 -21.81
N VAL A 132 -2.14 8.73 -21.27
CA VAL A 132 -2.52 7.65 -20.34
C VAL A 132 -3.10 8.19 -19.03
N ALA A 133 -2.52 9.27 -18.47
CA ALA A 133 -3.04 9.85 -17.22
C ALA A 133 -4.46 10.40 -17.38
N LYS A 134 -4.79 10.95 -18.57
CA LYS A 134 -6.17 11.35 -18.90
C LYS A 134 -7.12 10.17 -18.94
N VAL A 135 -6.70 9.08 -19.59
CA VAL A 135 -7.51 7.85 -19.67
C VAL A 135 -7.73 7.27 -18.27
N CYS A 136 -6.69 7.14 -17.47
CA CYS A 136 -6.79 6.66 -16.08
C CYS A 136 -7.70 7.56 -15.24
N SER A 137 -7.60 8.89 -15.38
CA SER A 137 -8.47 9.83 -14.67
C SER A 137 -9.94 9.69 -15.10
N LYS A 138 -10.18 9.46 -16.40
CA LYS A 138 -11.53 9.17 -16.93
C LYS A 138 -12.09 7.84 -16.41
N ILE A 139 -11.24 6.80 -16.31
CA ILE A 139 -11.62 5.50 -15.72
C ILE A 139 -12.00 5.66 -14.25
N LEU A 140 -11.22 6.44 -13.49
CA LEU A 140 -11.53 6.72 -12.08
C LEU A 140 -12.83 7.52 -11.90
N GLY A 141 -13.21 8.35 -12.88
CA GLY A 141 -14.45 9.11 -12.85
C GLY A 141 -14.50 10.22 -11.81
N VAL A 142 -13.35 10.65 -11.28
CA VAL A 142 -13.26 11.71 -10.26
C VAL A 142 -13.45 13.09 -10.90
N SER A 143 -14.28 13.91 -10.27
CA SER A 143 -14.64 15.27 -10.70
C SER A 143 -13.95 16.35 -9.87
N THR A 144 -13.39 16.00 -8.70
CA THR A 144 -12.69 16.94 -7.83
C THR A 144 -11.35 16.39 -7.33
N ALA A 145 -10.42 17.28 -6.95
CA ALA A 145 -9.17 16.88 -6.30
C ALA A 145 -9.40 16.19 -4.95
N GLN A 146 -10.51 16.52 -4.28
CA GLN A 146 -10.92 15.90 -3.02
C GLN A 146 -11.35 14.44 -3.23
N GLU A 147 -12.14 14.16 -4.27
CA GLU A 147 -12.51 12.79 -4.65
C GLU A 147 -11.28 11.96 -5.02
N LEU A 148 -10.35 12.52 -5.79
CA LEU A 148 -9.08 11.87 -6.07
C LEU A 148 -8.32 11.55 -4.77
N ALA A 149 -8.24 12.50 -3.84
CA ALA A 149 -7.60 12.28 -2.55
C ALA A 149 -8.25 11.14 -1.75
N TYR A 150 -9.57 11.03 -1.79
CA TYR A 150 -10.31 9.93 -1.14
C TYR A 150 -10.02 8.58 -1.79
N VAL A 151 -10.03 8.50 -3.12
CA VAL A 151 -9.70 7.26 -3.85
C VAL A 151 -8.28 6.79 -3.51
N LEU A 152 -7.30 7.70 -3.53
CA LEU A 152 -5.91 7.38 -3.21
C LEU A 152 -5.76 6.91 -1.75
N THR A 153 -6.42 7.57 -0.80
CA THR A 153 -6.38 7.21 0.62
C THR A 153 -7.07 5.86 0.86
N ALA A 154 -8.23 5.62 0.26
CA ALA A 154 -8.91 4.32 0.33
C ALA A 154 -8.07 3.20 -0.27
N THR A 155 -7.39 3.46 -1.40
CA THR A 155 -6.45 2.52 -2.04
C THR A 155 -5.29 2.19 -1.10
N GLY A 156 -4.73 3.19 -0.41
CA GLY A 156 -3.70 2.97 0.61
C GLY A 156 -4.17 2.11 1.79
N LEU A 157 -5.38 2.35 2.29
CA LEU A 157 -5.97 1.55 3.37
C LEU A 157 -6.22 0.11 2.92
N ALA A 158 -6.74 -0.09 1.70
CA ALA A 158 -6.95 -1.42 1.13
C ALA A 158 -5.63 -2.19 0.93
N GLN A 159 -4.58 -1.51 0.46
CA GLN A 159 -3.26 -2.09 0.31
C GLN A 159 -2.67 -2.50 1.67
N ASN A 160 -2.86 -1.67 2.70
CA ASN A 160 -2.45 -1.97 4.06
C ASN A 160 -3.20 -3.16 4.65
N TYR A 161 -4.52 -3.21 4.46
CA TYR A 161 -5.36 -4.34 4.87
C TYR A 161 -4.87 -5.65 4.27
N SER A 162 -4.66 -5.67 2.95
CA SER A 162 -4.16 -6.86 2.24
C SER A 162 -2.83 -7.35 2.82
N ALA A 163 -1.88 -6.43 3.03
CA ALA A 163 -0.57 -6.75 3.59
C ALA A 163 -0.64 -7.25 5.03
N ILE A 164 -1.35 -6.53 5.92
CA ILE A 164 -1.41 -6.90 7.34
C ILE A 164 -2.19 -8.18 7.56
N ARG A 165 -3.28 -8.41 6.81
CA ARG A 165 -4.03 -9.67 6.84
C ARG A 165 -3.18 -10.84 6.41
N ALA A 166 -2.46 -10.73 5.28
CA ALA A 166 -1.60 -11.81 4.79
C ALA A 166 -0.47 -12.17 5.78
N LEU A 167 0.06 -11.18 6.51
CA LEU A 167 1.06 -11.39 7.57
C LEU A 167 0.46 -12.03 8.84
N SER A 168 -0.83 -11.81 9.09
CA SER A 168 -1.51 -12.20 10.33
C SER A 168 -2.20 -13.57 10.28
N THR A 169 -2.33 -14.17 9.08
CA THR A 169 -2.96 -15.49 8.89
C THR A 169 -1.94 -16.62 8.75
N GLU A 170 -1.33 -16.78 7.57
CA GLU A 170 -0.42 -17.89 7.27
C GLU A 170 1.03 -17.43 7.01
N GLY A 171 1.27 -16.12 7.07
CA GLY A 171 2.53 -15.50 6.73
C GLY A 171 2.74 -15.40 5.22
N ILE A 172 3.19 -14.24 4.76
CA ILE A 172 3.50 -13.96 3.34
C ILE A 172 4.46 -15.01 2.74
N GLN A 173 5.30 -15.66 3.55
CA GLN A 173 6.27 -16.64 3.06
C GLN A 173 5.62 -17.79 2.28
N LYS A 174 4.52 -18.41 2.73
CA LYS A 174 3.91 -19.52 1.97
C LYS A 174 3.38 -19.06 0.60
N GLY A 175 2.75 -17.89 0.54
CA GLY A 175 2.24 -17.31 -0.71
C GLY A 175 3.34 -16.84 -1.66
N HIS A 176 4.36 -16.13 -1.14
CA HIS A 176 5.51 -15.69 -1.93
C HIS A 176 6.34 -16.87 -2.44
N MET A 177 6.55 -17.89 -1.61
CA MET A 177 7.26 -19.10 -2.03
C MET A 177 6.49 -19.83 -3.13
N ARG A 178 5.15 -19.86 -3.07
CA ARG A 178 4.32 -20.43 -4.14
C ARG A 178 4.40 -19.61 -5.43
N LEU A 179 4.37 -18.27 -5.35
CA LEU A 179 4.54 -17.41 -6.53
C LEU A 179 5.95 -17.50 -7.12
N HIS A 180 6.97 -17.52 -6.27
CA HIS A 180 8.36 -17.70 -6.69
C HIS A 180 8.56 -19.06 -7.38
N ALA A 181 7.99 -20.12 -6.82
CA ALA A 181 7.96 -21.45 -7.42
C ALA A 181 7.25 -21.44 -8.80
N ARG A 182 6.10 -20.75 -8.92
CA ARG A 182 5.41 -20.59 -10.23
C ARG A 182 6.29 -19.87 -11.25
N ASN A 183 6.98 -18.80 -10.86
CA ASN A 183 7.87 -18.06 -11.74
C ASN A 183 9.05 -18.92 -12.21
N LEU A 184 9.61 -19.76 -11.32
CA LEU A 184 10.68 -20.69 -11.67
C LEU A 184 10.19 -21.79 -12.63
N ALA A 185 8.98 -22.33 -12.40
CA ALA A 185 8.37 -23.31 -13.32
C ALA A 185 8.11 -22.71 -14.71
N ALA A 186 7.57 -21.48 -14.77
CA ALA A 186 7.38 -20.77 -16.04
C ALA A 186 8.73 -20.48 -16.74
N ALA A 187 9.76 -20.08 -15.98
CA ALA A 187 11.10 -19.85 -16.51
C ALA A 187 11.80 -21.13 -16.98
N ALA A 188 11.43 -22.30 -16.43
CA ALA A 188 11.88 -23.61 -16.91
C ALA A 188 11.19 -24.04 -18.21
N GLY A 189 10.14 -23.32 -18.66
CA GLY A 189 9.41 -23.61 -19.89
C GLY A 189 8.10 -24.37 -19.70
N ALA A 190 7.62 -24.52 -18.46
CA ALA A 190 6.36 -25.22 -18.18
C ALA A 190 5.15 -24.45 -18.74
N THR A 191 4.19 -25.18 -19.33
CA THR A 191 2.92 -24.59 -19.77
C THR A 191 2.02 -24.28 -18.56
N PRO A 192 0.99 -23.42 -18.70
CA PRO A 192 0.05 -23.10 -17.61
C PRO A 192 -0.56 -24.33 -16.93
N GLU A 193 -0.79 -25.40 -17.69
CA GLU A 193 -1.36 -26.66 -17.22
C GLU A 193 -0.36 -27.49 -16.38
N GLN A 194 0.94 -27.36 -16.65
CA GLN A 194 2.01 -28.09 -15.96
C GLN A 194 2.51 -27.37 -14.70
N ILE A 195 2.38 -26.05 -14.64
CA ILE A 195 2.94 -25.21 -13.56
C ILE A 195 2.45 -25.66 -12.17
N ASP A 196 1.16 -25.96 -12.02
CA ASP A 196 0.61 -26.32 -10.70
C ASP A 196 1.15 -27.65 -10.16
N GLU A 197 1.41 -28.63 -11.04
CA GLU A 197 2.01 -29.91 -10.66
C GLU A 197 3.48 -29.75 -10.26
N ILE A 198 4.26 -29.03 -11.08
CA ILE A 198 5.69 -28.79 -10.82
C ILE A 198 5.89 -28.00 -9.52
N VAL A 199 5.07 -26.97 -9.30
CA VAL A 199 5.10 -26.18 -8.07
C VAL A 199 4.76 -27.02 -6.85
N LYS A 200 3.76 -27.91 -6.94
CA LYS A 200 3.41 -28.82 -5.86
C LYS A 200 4.59 -29.73 -5.49
N LYS A 201 5.21 -30.39 -6.48
CA LYS A 201 6.38 -31.25 -6.26
C LYS A 201 7.58 -30.49 -5.66
N MET A 202 7.89 -29.29 -6.17
CA MET A 202 8.98 -28.46 -5.60
C MET A 202 8.74 -28.05 -4.14
N ILE A 203 7.50 -27.76 -3.77
CA ILE A 203 7.12 -27.40 -2.39
C ILE A 203 7.19 -28.63 -1.48
N GLU A 204 6.66 -29.78 -1.91
CA GLU A 204 6.71 -31.04 -1.17
C GLU A 204 8.14 -31.49 -0.88
N GLU A 205 9.02 -31.36 -1.88
CA GLU A 205 10.44 -31.71 -1.75
C GLU A 205 11.30 -30.65 -1.04
N LYS A 206 10.71 -29.47 -0.74
CA LYS A 206 11.42 -28.29 -0.23
C LYS A 206 12.62 -27.87 -1.11
N LYS A 207 12.58 -28.16 -2.41
CA LYS A 207 13.62 -27.84 -3.41
C LYS A 207 13.05 -26.89 -4.46
N ILE A 208 13.11 -25.60 -4.16
CA ILE A 208 12.59 -24.55 -5.05
C ILE A 208 13.76 -23.91 -5.78
N SER A 209 14.02 -24.38 -7.01
CA SER A 209 15.11 -23.89 -7.87
C SER A 209 14.74 -24.07 -9.35
N LEU A 210 15.39 -23.33 -10.23
CA LEU A 210 15.18 -23.45 -11.68
C LEU A 210 15.59 -24.83 -12.20
N ASP A 211 16.70 -25.38 -11.70
CA ASP A 211 17.20 -26.70 -12.13
C ASP A 211 16.22 -27.80 -11.75
N ARG A 212 15.68 -27.76 -10.52
CA ARG A 212 14.66 -28.73 -10.11
C ARG A 212 13.37 -28.60 -10.92
N ALA A 213 12.98 -27.38 -11.28
CA ALA A 213 11.82 -27.17 -12.15
C ALA A 213 12.01 -27.79 -13.55
N LYS A 214 13.23 -27.75 -14.10
CA LYS A 214 13.56 -28.42 -15.38
C LYS A 214 13.54 -29.95 -15.25
N GLU A 215 14.16 -30.49 -14.20
CA GLU A 215 14.13 -31.94 -13.93
C GLU A 215 12.70 -32.47 -13.80
N LEU A 216 11.82 -31.72 -13.13
CA LEU A 216 10.42 -32.08 -12.97
C LEU A 216 9.63 -31.94 -14.26
N LEU A 217 9.97 -30.97 -15.11
CA LEU A 217 9.35 -30.79 -16.43
C LEU A 217 9.72 -31.92 -17.39
N GLU A 218 10.93 -32.48 -17.32
CA GLU A 218 11.36 -33.65 -18.10
C GLU A 218 10.66 -34.96 -17.67
N GLN A 219 10.06 -34.97 -16.48
CA GLN A 219 9.35 -36.14 -15.91
C GLN A 219 7.84 -36.12 -16.15
N ILE A 220 7.32 -35.08 -16.83
CA ILE A 220 5.91 -34.89 -17.17
C ILE A 220 5.76 -35.04 -18.68
#